data_AF-U4QUH4-F1
#
_entry.id   AF-U4QUH4-F1
#
_cell.length_a   1.000
_cell.length_b   1.000
_cell.length_c   1.000
_cell.angle_alpha   90.00
_cell.angle_beta   90.00
_cell.angle_gamma   90.00
#
_symmetry.space_group_name_H-M   'P 1'
#
loop_
_entity.id
_entity.type
_entity.pdbx_description
1 polymer ?
#
loop_
_entity_poly.entity_id
_entity_poly.type
_entity_poly.pdbx_seq_one_letter_code
_entity_poly.pdbx_strand_id
1 'polypeptide(L)'
;METENTPAGGQTPPVMPPLFTVLIRYLRPLPEVDRVAPAHRAYLGEIFKKGYLVASGPMVPRTGGILWIRAPRRDEVEQIVREDPYAREKIASFEILEFDPKTIHPSLLS
;
A
#
# COMPACT_ATOMS: atom_id res chain seq x y z
N MET A 1 22.07 -51.28 -6.35
CA MET A 1 22.02 -50.72 -4.99
C MET A 1 22.81 -49.43 -5.01
N GLU A 2 22.33 -48.43 -4.25
CA GLU A 2 22.92 -47.10 -4.01
C GLU A 2 22.64 -46.05 -5.11
N THR A 3 21.96 -44.91 -4.89
CA THR A 3 21.00 -44.42 -3.88
C THR A 3 20.36 -43.19 -4.54
N GLU A 4 19.02 -43.14 -4.61
CA GLU A 4 18.29 -41.94 -5.06
C GLU A 4 18.47 -40.82 -4.04
N ASN A 5 19.03 -39.70 -4.48
CA ASN A 5 19.05 -38.46 -3.71
C ASN A 5 17.74 -37.70 -3.99
N THR A 6 16.75 -37.92 -3.14
CA THR A 6 15.54 -37.09 -3.06
C THR A 6 15.93 -35.71 -2.49
N PRO A 7 15.70 -34.58 -3.18
CA PRO A 7 15.81 -33.29 -2.54
C PRO A 7 14.65 -33.13 -1.56
N ALA A 8 14.99 -32.99 -0.27
CA ALA A 8 14.06 -32.70 0.79
C ALA A 8 13.24 -31.44 0.48
N GLY A 9 11.96 -31.47 0.84
CA GLY A 9 10.96 -30.45 0.53
C GLY A 9 11.42 -29.03 0.82
N GLY A 10 11.60 -28.25 -0.24
CA GLY A 10 11.68 -26.80 -0.15
C GLY A 10 10.31 -26.27 0.25
N GLN A 11 10.10 -26.04 1.54
CA GLN A 11 9.10 -25.07 1.96
C GLN A 11 9.58 -23.73 1.41
N THR A 12 8.98 -23.27 0.31
CA THR A 12 9.12 -21.89 -0.13
C THR A 12 8.78 -21.03 1.09
N PRO A 13 9.68 -20.14 1.56
CA PRO A 13 9.34 -19.25 2.65
C PRO A 13 8.05 -18.51 2.25
N PRO A 14 7.14 -18.21 3.19
CA PRO A 14 5.95 -17.44 2.87
C PRO A 14 6.40 -16.17 2.14
N VAL A 15 6.11 -16.11 0.84
CA VAL A 15 6.45 -14.95 0.02
C VAL A 15 5.53 -13.86 0.52
N MET A 16 6.06 -12.97 1.36
CA MET A 16 5.32 -11.78 1.73
C MET A 16 4.95 -11.06 0.42
N PRO A 17 3.67 -10.72 0.20
CA PRO A 17 3.31 -9.99 -0.99
C PRO A 17 4.14 -8.70 -1.06
N PRO A 18 4.54 -8.27 -2.28
CA PRO A 18 5.30 -7.04 -2.46
C PRO A 18 4.69 -5.86 -1.69
N LEU A 19 5.57 -5.03 -1.15
CA LEU A 19 5.20 -3.80 -0.47
C LEU A 19 5.27 -2.65 -1.47
N PHE A 20 4.29 -1.76 -1.45
CA PHE A 20 4.23 -0.59 -2.30
C PHE A 20 4.11 0.67 -1.44
N THR A 21 4.89 1.69 -1.80
CA THR A 21 4.71 3.04 -1.31
C THR A 21 3.86 3.82 -2.29
N VAL A 22 2.71 4.31 -1.84
CA VAL A 22 1.87 5.22 -2.61
C VAL A 22 2.03 6.63 -2.05
N LEU A 23 2.54 7.53 -2.87
CA LEU A 23 2.65 8.95 -2.54
C LEU A 23 1.43 9.68 -3.10
N ILE A 24 0.69 10.34 -2.21
CA ILE A 24 -0.44 11.21 -2.53
C ILE A 24 0.08 12.64 -2.50
N ARG A 25 -0.16 13.45 -3.54
CA ARG A 25 0.14 14.88 -3.56
C ARG A 25 -1.12 15.67 -3.89
N TYR A 26 -1.48 16.64 -3.05
CA TYR A 26 -2.68 17.43 -3.27
C TYR A 26 -2.51 18.35 -4.49
N LEU A 27 -3.52 18.36 -5.35
CA LEU A 27 -3.62 19.23 -6.52
C LEU A 27 -4.54 20.43 -6.25
N ARG A 28 -5.24 20.43 -5.11
CA ARG A 28 -6.22 21.42 -4.71
C ARG A 28 -5.88 22.03 -3.34
N PRO A 29 -6.37 23.24 -3.04
CA PRO A 29 -6.23 23.85 -1.72
C PRO A 29 -6.80 22.97 -0.60
N LEU A 30 -6.25 23.11 0.61
CA LEU A 30 -6.66 22.31 1.77
C LEU A 30 -8.16 22.30 2.07
N PRO A 31 -8.93 23.40 1.93
CA PRO A 31 -10.37 23.35 2.15
C PRO A 31 -11.11 22.36 1.24
N GLU A 32 -10.68 22.21 -0.01
CA GLU A 32 -11.26 21.22 -0.94
C GLU A 32 -10.84 19.80 -0.57
N VAL A 33 -9.59 19.61 -0.13
CA VAL A 33 -9.09 18.34 0.39
C VAL A 33 -9.89 17.92 1.62
N ASP A 34 -10.11 18.84 2.55
CA ASP A 34 -10.81 18.60 3.81
C ASP A 34 -12.28 18.22 3.59
N ARG A 35 -12.91 18.69 2.52
CA ARG A 35 -14.26 18.25 2.11
C ARG A 35 -14.31 16.76 1.76
N VAL A 36 -13.26 16.23 1.11
CA VAL A 36 -13.20 14.84 0.63
C VAL A 36 -12.53 13.89 1.64
N ALA A 37 -11.73 14.44 2.55
CA ALA A 37 -10.94 13.69 3.53
C ALA A 37 -11.76 12.68 4.38
N PRO A 38 -13.02 12.94 4.81
CA PRO A 38 -13.82 11.93 5.52
C PRO A 38 -14.08 10.68 4.68
N ALA A 39 -14.42 10.84 3.39
CA ALA A 39 -14.66 9.72 2.49
C ALA A 39 -13.36 8.94 2.23
N HIS A 40 -12.26 9.65 2.00
CA HIS A 40 -10.94 9.04 1.85
C HIS A 40 -10.55 8.21 3.09
N ARG A 41 -10.72 8.73 4.31
CA ARG A 41 -10.44 7.98 5.55
C ARG A 41 -11.32 6.76 5.71
N ALA A 42 -12.60 6.85 5.35
CA ALA A 42 -13.50 5.69 5.37
C ALA A 42 -13.02 4.61 4.39
N TYR A 43 -12.62 5.00 3.18
CA TYR A 43 -12.05 4.09 2.18
C TYR A 43 -10.76 3.40 2.68
N LEU A 44 -9.83 4.17 3.28
CA LEU A 44 -8.62 3.61 3.89
C LEU A 44 -8.94 2.56 4.97
N GLY A 45 -9.99 2.80 5.77
CA GLY A 45 -10.46 1.82 6.76
C GLY A 45 -10.94 0.51 6.14
N GLU A 46 -11.61 0.57 4.98
CA GLU A 46 -12.07 -0.63 4.27
C GLU A 46 -10.92 -1.43 3.67
N ILE A 47 -9.93 -0.78 3.04
CA ILE A 47 -8.76 -1.49 2.50
C ILE A 47 -7.83 -2.01 3.62
N PHE A 48 -7.83 -1.36 4.79
CA PHE A 48 -7.16 -1.88 6.00
C PHE A 48 -7.81 -3.18 6.47
N LYS A 49 -9.14 -3.22 6.60
CA LYS A 49 -9.87 -4.44 6.97
C LYS A 49 -9.66 -5.60 5.97
N LYS A 50 -9.44 -5.27 4.70
CA LYS A 50 -9.12 -6.25 3.64
C LYS A 50 -7.66 -6.74 3.67
N GLY A 51 -6.81 -6.19 4.55
CA GLY A 51 -5.42 -6.58 4.70
C GLY A 51 -4.44 -5.96 3.71
N TYR A 52 -4.89 -5.01 2.87
CA TYR A 52 -4.02 -4.33 1.92
C TYR A 52 -3.16 -3.24 2.56
N LEU A 53 -3.74 -2.45 3.47
CA LEU A 53 -3.07 -1.27 4.03
C LEU A 53 -2.25 -1.61 5.28
N VAL A 54 -0.95 -1.35 5.24
CA VAL A 54 -0.02 -1.53 6.37
C VAL A 54 0.06 -0.27 7.21
N ALA A 55 0.21 0.88 6.57
CA ALA A 55 0.31 2.18 7.22
C ALA A 55 -0.21 3.29 6.30
N SER A 56 -0.73 4.36 6.89
CA SER A 56 -1.13 5.57 6.16
C SER A 56 -1.01 6.80 7.04
N GLY A 57 -0.65 7.95 6.46
CA GLY A 57 -0.68 9.22 7.18
C GLY A 57 -0.41 10.43 6.30
N PRO A 58 -0.72 11.65 6.79
CA PRO A 58 -0.38 12.88 6.08
C PRO A 58 1.14 13.10 6.09
N MET A 59 1.66 13.69 5.02
CA MET A 59 3.01 14.24 5.01
C MET A 59 3.11 15.44 5.97
N VAL A 60 4.32 15.76 6.44
CA VAL A 60 4.61 16.97 7.23
C VAL A 60 5.69 17.76 6.47
N PRO A 61 5.37 18.93 5.89
CA PRO A 61 4.09 19.65 5.94
C PRO A 61 2.96 18.94 5.16
N ARG A 62 1.69 19.24 5.52
CA ARG A 62 0.46 18.62 5.00
C ARG A 62 0.20 18.97 3.52
N THR A 63 1.04 18.44 2.65
CA THR A 63 1.01 18.62 1.19
C THR A 63 0.51 17.37 0.45
N GLY A 64 0.21 16.32 1.21
CA GLY A 64 -0.13 15.01 0.69
C GLY A 64 -0.24 13.97 1.79
N GLY A 65 -0.04 12.72 1.41
CA GLY A 65 -0.04 11.57 2.31
C GLY A 65 0.80 10.41 1.76
N ILE A 66 1.19 9.50 2.64
CA ILE A 66 1.94 8.30 2.29
C ILE A 66 1.11 7.10 2.71
N LEU A 67 0.98 6.12 1.82
CA LEU A 67 0.40 4.81 2.12
C LEU A 67 1.46 3.73 1.90
N TRP A 68 1.45 2.72 2.76
CA TRP A 68 2.16 1.46 2.55
C TRP A 68 1.14 0.36 2.32
N ILE A 69 1.16 -0.23 1.12
CA ILE A 69 0.20 -1.23 0.66
C ILE A 69 0.91 -2.54 0.38
N ARG A 70 0.40 -3.65 0.93
CA ARG A 70 0.79 -5.01 0.54
C ARG A 70 -0.18 -5.49 -0.53
N ALA A 71 0.33 -5.84 -1.70
CA ALA A 71 -0.46 -6.42 -2.77
C ALA A 71 0.40 -7.40 -3.57
N PRO A 72 -0.17 -8.48 -4.13
CA PRO A 72 0.57 -9.43 -4.96
C PRO A 72 1.18 -8.79 -6.22
N ARG A 73 0.51 -7.76 -6.78
CA ARG A 73 0.83 -7.17 -8.07
C ARG A 73 0.49 -5.67 -8.11
N ARG A 74 1.18 -4.92 -8.97
CA ARG A 74 1.00 -3.46 -9.11
C ARG A 74 -0.40 -3.06 -9.58
N ASP A 75 -1.04 -3.84 -10.45
CA ASP A 75 -2.38 -3.56 -10.99
C ASP A 75 -3.46 -3.52 -9.90
N GLU A 76 -3.31 -4.32 -8.84
CA GLU A 76 -4.19 -4.26 -7.68
C GLU A 76 -4.03 -2.94 -6.90
N VAL A 77 -2.80 -2.44 -6.76
CA VAL A 77 -2.54 -1.13 -6.14
C VAL A 77 -3.10 0.00 -7.01
N GLU A 78 -2.97 -0.11 -8.33
CA GLU A 78 -3.57 0.84 -9.28
C GLU A 78 -5.10 0.88 -9.17
N GLN A 79 -5.75 -0.28 -8.96
CA GLN A 79 -7.18 -0.34 -8.71
C GLN A 79 -7.57 0.31 -7.38
N ILE A 80 -6.83 0.03 -6.29
CA ILE A 80 -7.03 0.66 -4.98
C ILE A 80 -6.93 2.19 -5.11
N VAL A 81 -5.89 2.68 -5.79
CA VAL A 81 -5.69 4.11 -6.04
C VAL A 81 -6.83 4.70 -6.86
N ARG A 82 -7.31 4.02 -7.90
CA ARG A 82 -8.40 4.48 -8.77
C ARG A 82 -9.73 4.62 -8.03
N GLU A 83 -9.97 3.76 -7.04
CA GLU A 83 -11.18 3.76 -6.22
C GLU A 83 -11.15 4.80 -5.09
N ASP A 84 -9.97 5.31 -4.73
CA ASP A 84 -9.80 6.33 -3.70
C ASP A 84 -10.63 7.60 -4.03
N PRO A 85 -11.43 8.13 -3.08
CA PRO A 85 -12.18 9.37 -3.26
C PRO A 85 -11.32 10.55 -3.75
N TYR A 86 -10.07 10.67 -3.30
CA TYR A 86 -9.17 11.71 -3.80
C TYR A 86 -8.84 11.55 -5.29
N ALA A 87 -8.73 10.33 -5.80
CA ALA A 87 -8.52 10.09 -7.22
C ALA A 87 -9.79 10.37 -8.04
N ARG A 88 -10.94 9.85 -7.58
CA ARG A 88 -12.24 10.01 -8.26
C ARG A 88 -12.67 11.47 -8.37
N GLU A 89 -12.43 12.26 -7.31
CA GLU A 89 -12.73 13.69 -7.29
C GLU A 89 -11.59 14.57 -7.82
N LYS A 90 -10.48 13.98 -8.31
CA LYS A 90 -9.31 14.69 -8.87
C LYS A 90 -8.72 15.72 -7.90
N ILE A 91 -8.70 15.37 -6.61
CA ILE A 91 -8.16 16.19 -5.52
C ILE A 91 -6.65 16.00 -5.37
N ALA A 92 -6.14 14.82 -5.70
CA ALA A 92 -4.73 14.47 -5.55
C ALA A 92 -4.19 13.66 -6.74
N SER A 93 -2.88 13.77 -6.97
CA SER A 93 -2.13 12.85 -7.83
C SER A 93 -1.49 11.75 -6.99
N PHE A 94 -1.28 10.60 -7.62
CA PHE A 94 -0.73 9.40 -6.98
C PHE A 94 0.51 8.92 -7.73
N GLU A 95 1.52 8.52 -6.97
CA GLU A 95 2.72 7.85 -7.48
C GLU A 95 2.86 6.51 -6.76
N ILE A 96 2.99 5.43 -7.53
CA ILE A 96 3.09 4.06 -7.01
C ILE A 96 4.51 3.55 -7.21
N LEU A 97 5.21 3.33 -6.10
CA LEU A 97 6.57 2.81 -6.04
C LEU A 97 6.54 1.41 -5.43
N GLU A 98 7.04 0.41 -6.15
CA GLU A 98 7.32 -0.89 -5.56
C GLU A 98 8.51 -0.77 -4.60
N PHE A 99 8.39 -1.36 -3.42
CA PHE A 99 9.37 -1.30 -2.35
C PHE A 99 9.72 -2.70 -1.89
N ASP A 100 11.00 -3.05 -2.07
CA ASP A 100 11.58 -4.33 -1.66
C ASP A 100 12.48 -4.10 -0.44
N PRO A 101 11.91 -4.04 0.78
CA PRO A 101 12.68 -3.82 1.99
C PRO A 101 13.62 -5.01 2.28
N LYS A 102 14.92 -4.74 2.38
CA LYS A 102 15.93 -5.76 2.75
C LYS A 102 16.06 -5.97 4.25
N THR A 103 15.62 -4.99 5.04
CA THR A 103 15.62 -5.05 6.50
C THR A 103 14.31 -4.48 6.99
N ILE A 104 13.54 -5.26 7.76
CA ILE A 104 12.28 -4.84 8.36
C ILE A 104 12.36 -5.12 9.86
N HIS A 105 12.01 -4.14 10.67
CA HIS A 105 11.87 -4.37 12.11
C HIS A 105 10.62 -5.22 12.38
N PRO A 106 10.67 -6.26 13.25
CA PRO A 106 9.53 -7.15 13.48
C PRO A 106 8.24 -6.45 13.92
N SER A 107 8.33 -5.27 14.54
CA SER A 107 7.15 -4.48 14.90
C SER A 107 6.30 -3.99 13.72
N LEU A 108 6.79 -4.13 12.48
CA LEU A 108 6.07 -3.82 11.24
C LEU A 108 5.55 -5.09 10.53
N LEU A 109 5.81 -6.26 11.11
CA LEU A 109 5.34 -7.57 10.68
C LEU A 109 4.23 -8.03 11.66
N SER A 110 3.15 -7.25 11.73
CA SER A 110 1.93 -7.65 12.45
C SER A 110 1.21 -8.79 11.73
#